data_AF-W4FSR4-F1
#
_entry.id   AF-W4FSR4-F1
#
_cell.length_a   1.000
_cell.length_b   1.000
_cell.length_c   1.000
_cell.angle_alpha   90.00
_cell.angle_beta   90.00
_cell.angle_gamma   90.00
#
_symmetry.space_group_name_H-M   'P 1'
#
loop_
_entity.id
_entity.type
_entity.pdbx_description
1 polymer ?
#
loop_
_entity_poly.entity_id
_entity_poly.type
_entity_poly.pdbx_seq_one_letter_code
_entity_poly.pdbx_strand_id
1 'polypeptide(L)'
;MQRYTKESVLAKALYGEVLLAVDNVTGMKVAIKRMNLDAATSRTSIHGIPIAEDIDMEKQVNRAVSNGKDGCHPHIMRMLRDFEEDGMGHFVFEFCAGGELFEQTLPMDTMTVAKVFRQVVNAVHFIHSRGYVHRDISLENVLLDANGHAKLCDFGLATTIDERSTHIVGKAFYMAPEMYLRHGYMPAPVDVWALGIMMLILLTGAPPFARANDSDTVFLYVKQHGITSVLRAWKVLHLIPLPALDLLEKMLAVDPAKRATMHDVMHHPFLREDLHLVSLRGRKRMIVRKWLAKMRRRLHHMLRNVLPSMKNAPGVVGL
;
A
#
# COMPACT_ATOMS: atom_id res chain seq x y z
N MET A 1 21.18 12.32 -19.10
CA MET A 1 20.34 13.45 -18.68
C MET A 1 20.19 14.52 -19.74
N GLN A 2 21.07 14.62 -20.75
CA GLN A 2 21.01 15.62 -21.83
C GLN A 2 19.65 15.72 -22.57
N ARG A 3 18.88 14.61 -22.65
CA ARG A 3 17.53 14.58 -23.25
C ARG A 3 16.43 15.21 -22.38
N TYR A 4 16.68 15.46 -21.10
CA TYR A 4 15.66 15.86 -20.13
C TYR A 4 15.93 17.24 -19.56
N THR A 5 14.92 18.10 -19.57
CA THR A 5 14.97 19.40 -18.89
C THR A 5 14.30 19.28 -17.52
N LYS A 6 15.07 19.41 -16.44
CA LYS A 6 14.54 19.39 -15.06
C LYS A 6 13.61 20.60 -14.85
N GLU A 7 12.40 20.34 -14.35
CA GLU A 7 11.47 21.38 -13.89
C GLU A 7 11.57 21.58 -12.38
N SER A 8 11.48 20.51 -11.59
CA SER A 8 11.46 20.57 -10.13
C SER A 8 11.87 19.24 -9.48
N VAL A 9 12.09 19.27 -8.16
CA VAL A 9 12.26 18.07 -7.33
C VAL A 9 10.88 17.68 -6.79
N LEU A 10 10.43 16.46 -7.09
CA LEU A 10 9.15 15.93 -6.61
C LEU A 10 9.30 15.36 -5.19
N ALA A 11 10.36 14.58 -4.96
CA ALA A 11 10.59 13.91 -3.68
C ALA A 11 12.07 13.62 -3.44
N LYS A 12 12.43 13.40 -2.17
CA LYS A 12 13.71 12.78 -1.79
C LYS A 12 13.55 11.26 -1.80
N ALA A 13 14.50 10.54 -2.39
CA ALA A 13 14.55 9.08 -2.40
C ALA A 13 15.71 8.57 -1.51
N LEU A 14 15.70 7.28 -1.17
CA LEU A 14 16.74 6.70 -0.30
C LEU A 14 18.15 6.85 -0.84
N TYR A 15 18.31 6.68 -2.16
CA TYR A 15 19.59 6.76 -2.86
C TYR A 15 19.75 8.06 -3.68
N GLY A 16 18.85 9.03 -3.54
CA GLY A 16 18.90 10.26 -4.34
C GLY A 16 17.61 11.09 -4.33
N GLU A 17 17.14 11.47 -5.52
CA GLU A 17 15.98 12.37 -5.70
C GLU A 17 15.07 11.90 -6.83
N VAL A 18 13.78 12.21 -6.73
CA VAL A 18 12.81 12.05 -7.81
C VAL A 18 12.54 13.43 -8.40
N LEU A 19 12.75 13.57 -9.71
CA LEU A 19 12.62 14.82 -10.44
C LEU A 19 11.38 14.82 -11.32
N LEU A 20 10.75 15.99 -11.48
CA LEU A 20 9.89 16.28 -12.60
C LEU A 20 10.75 16.85 -13.73
N ALA A 21 10.61 16.30 -14.93
CA ALA A 21 11.31 16.78 -16.11
C ALA A 21 10.43 16.72 -17.36
N VAL A 22 10.85 17.45 -18.39
CA VAL A 22 10.31 17.35 -19.75
C VAL A 22 11.28 16.55 -20.60
N ASP A 23 10.76 15.56 -21.33
CA ASP A 23 11.51 14.89 -22.39
C ASP A 23 11.59 15.81 -23.61
N ASN A 24 12.78 16.33 -23.92
CA ASN A 24 12.98 17.31 -25.00
C ASN A 24 12.67 16.76 -26.40
N VAL A 25 12.58 15.43 -26.55
CA VAL A 25 12.24 14.79 -27.84
C VAL A 25 10.73 14.69 -28.02
N THR A 26 9.98 14.36 -26.96
CA THR A 26 8.53 14.12 -27.06
C THR A 26 7.68 15.28 -26.56
N GLY A 27 8.27 16.23 -25.83
CA GLY A 27 7.56 17.32 -25.14
C GLY A 27 6.75 16.86 -23.91
N MET A 28 6.81 15.58 -23.55
CA MET A 28 6.01 15.00 -22.47
C MET A 28 6.69 15.17 -21.11
N LYS A 29 5.88 15.37 -20.06
CA LYS A 29 6.34 15.34 -18.67
C LYS A 29 6.63 13.91 -18.24
N VAL A 30 7.74 13.75 -17.51
CA VAL A 30 8.22 12.47 -16.96
C VAL A 30 8.68 12.64 -15.52
N ALA A 31 8.62 11.56 -14.75
CA ALA A 31 9.26 11.47 -13.44
C ALA A 31 10.59 10.71 -13.57
N ILE A 32 11.68 11.24 -13.01
CA ILE A 32 13.01 10.60 -13.08
C ILE A 32 13.50 10.31 -11.66
N LYS A 33 13.55 9.03 -11.26
CA LYS A 33 14.17 8.57 -10.01
C LYS A 33 15.68 8.43 -10.24
N ARG A 34 16.46 9.29 -9.57
CA ARG A 34 17.93 9.30 -9.60
C ARG A 34 18.48 8.57 -8.38
N MET A 35 19.42 7.66 -8.59
CA MET A 35 19.96 6.80 -7.53
C MET A 35 21.47 6.71 -7.67
N ASN A 36 22.18 6.91 -6.56
CA ASN A 36 23.63 6.72 -6.51
C ASN A 36 23.97 5.24 -6.49
N LEU A 37 24.71 4.76 -7.49
CA LEU A 37 24.99 3.34 -7.68
C LEU A 37 25.95 2.79 -6.61
N ASP A 38 26.96 3.56 -6.18
CA ASP A 38 27.90 3.12 -5.15
C ASP A 38 27.22 2.90 -3.79
N ALA A 39 26.32 3.82 -3.42
CA ALA A 39 25.47 3.68 -2.22
C ALA A 39 24.51 2.49 -2.34
N ALA A 40 23.98 2.24 -3.54
CA ALA A 40 23.09 1.11 -3.79
C ALA A 40 23.81 -0.24 -3.71
N THR A 41 24.99 -0.37 -4.30
CA THR A 41 25.80 -1.59 -4.27
C THR A 41 26.23 -1.93 -2.85
N SER A 42 26.53 -0.92 -2.03
CA SER A 42 26.82 -1.13 -0.61
C SER A 42 25.59 -1.46 0.23
N ARG A 43 24.36 -1.40 -0.34
CA ARG A 43 23.08 -1.50 0.37
C ARG A 43 23.05 -0.63 1.62
N THR A 44 23.68 0.54 1.56
CA THR A 44 23.71 1.50 2.64
C THR A 44 23.28 2.86 2.14
N SER A 45 22.55 3.61 2.97
CA SER A 45 22.23 4.99 2.64
C SER A 45 23.50 5.82 2.52
N ILE A 46 23.40 7.03 1.97
CA ILE A 46 24.48 8.03 2.00
C ILE A 46 25.01 8.35 3.42
N HIS A 47 24.31 7.88 4.46
CA HIS A 47 24.68 7.99 5.87
C HIS A 47 25.05 6.64 6.53
N GLY A 48 25.28 5.57 5.75
CA GLY A 48 25.75 4.27 6.23
C GLY A 48 24.69 3.37 6.87
N ILE A 49 23.39 3.66 6.70
CA ILE A 49 22.30 2.84 7.26
C ILE A 49 21.96 1.72 6.28
N PRO A 50 21.88 0.44 6.70
CA PRO A 50 21.45 -0.65 5.82
C PRO A 50 20.09 -0.35 5.18
N ILE A 51 20.02 -0.43 3.85
CA ILE A 51 18.80 -0.25 3.07
C ILE A 51 18.34 -1.62 2.57
N ALA A 52 17.07 -1.93 2.82
CA ALA A 52 16.45 -3.19 2.38
C ALA A 52 16.03 -3.17 0.90
N GLU A 53 15.96 -2.01 0.27
CA GLU A 53 15.68 -1.87 -1.16
C GLU A 53 16.83 -2.39 -2.02
N ASP A 54 16.47 -3.13 -3.06
CA ASP A 54 17.39 -3.72 -4.02
C ASP A 54 17.16 -3.11 -5.41
N ILE A 55 18.10 -2.29 -5.88
CA ILE A 55 17.94 -1.54 -7.13
C ILE A 55 17.94 -2.47 -8.35
N ASP A 56 18.70 -3.56 -8.32
CA ASP A 56 18.74 -4.50 -9.44
C ASP A 56 17.42 -5.25 -9.54
N MET A 57 16.86 -5.69 -8.40
CA MET A 57 15.51 -6.25 -8.33
C MET A 57 14.47 -5.22 -8.79
N GLU A 58 14.53 -3.97 -8.31
CA GLU A 58 13.60 -2.91 -8.73
C GLU A 58 13.66 -2.69 -10.24
N LYS A 59 14.86 -2.62 -10.83
CA LYS A 59 15.08 -2.50 -12.29
C LYS A 59 14.46 -3.68 -13.02
N GLN A 60 14.72 -4.90 -12.55
CA GLN A 60 14.22 -6.14 -13.14
C GLN A 60 12.69 -6.17 -13.13
N VAL A 61 12.06 -5.90 -11.98
CA VAL A 61 10.61 -5.86 -11.83
C VAL A 61 10.01 -4.80 -12.73
N ASN A 62 10.53 -3.57 -12.73
CA ASN A 62 10.04 -2.49 -13.58
C ASN A 62 10.09 -2.84 -15.06
N ARG A 63 11.17 -3.47 -15.55
CA ARG A 63 11.26 -3.95 -16.93
C ARG A 63 10.23 -5.05 -17.21
N ALA A 64 10.08 -6.02 -16.31
CA ALA A 64 9.15 -7.13 -16.48
C ALA A 64 7.69 -6.67 -16.55
N VAL A 65 7.30 -5.68 -15.75
CA VAL A 65 5.91 -5.17 -15.70
C VAL A 65 5.61 -4.08 -16.74
N SER A 66 6.63 -3.39 -17.24
CA SER A 66 6.48 -2.30 -18.23
C SER A 66 6.69 -2.75 -19.69
N ASN A 67 7.50 -3.78 -19.93
CA ASN A 67 7.91 -4.21 -21.27
C ASN A 67 7.57 -5.68 -21.58
N GLY A 68 6.59 -6.25 -20.88
CA GLY A 68 6.14 -7.63 -21.13
C GLY A 68 5.53 -7.82 -22.52
N LYS A 69 5.59 -9.06 -23.04
CA LYS A 69 5.00 -9.44 -24.35
C LYS A 69 3.50 -9.13 -24.45
N ASP A 70 2.81 -9.13 -23.31
CA ASP A 70 1.36 -8.90 -23.22
C ASP A 70 0.99 -7.41 -23.04
N GLY A 71 1.97 -6.51 -23.18
CA GLY A 71 1.79 -5.05 -23.06
C GLY A 71 1.90 -4.51 -21.63
N CYS A 72 1.72 -3.21 -21.50
CA CYS A 72 1.78 -2.48 -20.22
C CYS A 72 0.43 -2.58 -19.48
N HIS A 73 0.46 -2.92 -18.19
CA HIS A 73 -0.76 -2.91 -17.37
C HIS A 73 -1.21 -1.46 -17.07
N PRO A 74 -2.48 -1.09 -17.27
CA PRO A 74 -2.93 0.32 -17.14
C PRO A 74 -2.76 0.91 -15.73
N HIS A 75 -2.79 0.05 -14.70
CA HIS A 75 -2.70 0.44 -13.29
C HIS A 75 -1.33 0.19 -12.65
N ILE A 76 -0.29 -0.01 -13.47
CA ILE A 76 1.10 0.03 -13.03
C ILE A 76 1.75 1.26 -13.64
N MET A 77 2.52 1.99 -12.85
CA MET A 77 3.33 3.10 -13.36
C MET A 77 4.37 2.56 -14.34
N ARG A 78 4.27 2.99 -15.59
CA ARG A 78 5.15 2.52 -16.65
C ARG A 78 6.54 3.14 -16.51
N MET A 79 7.56 2.28 -16.44
CA MET A 79 8.93 2.67 -16.72
C MET A 79 9.12 2.81 -18.23
N LEU A 80 9.40 4.03 -18.67
CA LEU A 80 9.62 4.36 -20.08
C LEU A 80 11.02 3.93 -20.53
N ARG A 81 12.00 4.09 -19.63
CA ARG A 81 13.39 3.70 -19.85
C ARG A 81 14.22 3.79 -18.57
N ASP A 82 15.36 3.14 -18.60
CA ASP A 82 16.41 3.25 -17.61
C ASP A 82 17.77 3.53 -18.30
N PHE A 83 18.66 4.25 -17.64
CA PHE A 83 20.04 4.48 -18.10
C PHE A 83 20.96 4.87 -16.93
N GLU A 84 22.26 4.82 -17.18
CA GLU A 84 23.31 5.18 -16.23
C GLU A 84 24.15 6.31 -16.82
N GLU A 85 24.48 7.30 -15.98
CA GLU A 85 25.28 8.46 -16.38
C GLU A 85 25.93 9.04 -15.11
N ASP A 86 27.23 9.36 -15.18
CA ASP A 86 28.01 9.96 -14.09
C ASP A 86 27.90 9.22 -12.73
N GLY A 87 27.92 7.88 -12.76
CA GLY A 87 27.81 7.04 -11.55
C GLY A 87 26.40 6.99 -10.93
N MET A 88 25.40 7.54 -11.62
CA MET A 88 24.01 7.58 -11.15
C MET A 88 23.11 6.75 -12.07
N GLY A 89 22.30 5.89 -11.47
CA GLY A 89 21.18 5.21 -12.13
C GLY A 89 19.98 6.14 -12.27
N HIS A 90 19.32 6.09 -13.42
CA HIS A 90 18.16 6.92 -13.74
C HIS A 90 17.02 6.04 -14.25
N PHE A 91 15.93 5.97 -13.50
CA PHE A 91 14.68 5.34 -13.97
C PHE A 91 13.70 6.44 -14.39
N VAL A 92 13.25 6.40 -15.63
CA VAL A 92 12.32 7.36 -16.23
C VAL A 92 10.95 6.74 -16.31
N PHE A 93 9.97 7.36 -15.65
CA PHE A 93 8.59 6.93 -15.56
C PHE A 93 7.64 7.91 -16.24
N GLU A 94 6.45 7.42 -16.59
CA GLU A 94 5.32 8.31 -16.90
C GLU A 94 5.00 9.23 -15.70
N PHE A 95 4.54 10.44 -15.97
CA PHE A 95 4.18 11.40 -14.92
C PHE A 95 2.69 11.29 -14.53
N CYS A 96 2.43 11.06 -13.24
CA CYS A 96 1.09 11.02 -12.66
C CYS A 96 0.70 12.38 -12.05
N ALA A 97 -0.02 13.20 -12.83
CA ALA A 97 -0.35 14.57 -12.44
C ALA A 97 -1.33 14.70 -11.24
N GLY A 98 -2.07 13.64 -10.91
CA GLY A 98 -3.01 13.61 -9.79
C GLY A 98 -2.35 13.38 -8.42
N GLY A 99 -1.03 13.14 -8.38
CA GLY A 99 -0.25 12.97 -7.15
C GLY A 99 -0.56 11.66 -6.42
N GLU A 100 -0.14 11.57 -5.16
CA GLU A 100 -0.33 10.39 -4.31
C GLU A 100 -1.79 10.21 -3.89
N LEU A 101 -2.26 8.97 -3.86
CA LEU A 101 -3.56 8.60 -3.30
C LEU A 101 -3.65 8.95 -1.80
N PHE A 102 -2.51 8.95 -1.11
CA PHE A 102 -2.38 9.36 0.29
C PHE A 102 -2.75 10.83 0.57
N GLU A 103 -2.56 11.72 -0.41
CA GLU A 103 -2.90 13.15 -0.27
C GLU A 103 -4.38 13.43 -0.57
N GLN A 104 -5.12 12.42 -1.01
CA GLN A 104 -6.55 12.55 -1.27
C GLN A 104 -7.36 12.70 0.03
N THR A 105 -8.56 13.24 -0.12
CA THR A 105 -9.46 13.44 1.02
C THR A 105 -10.09 12.13 1.46
N LEU A 106 -9.91 11.76 2.73
CA LEU A 106 -10.51 10.55 3.34
C LEU A 106 -11.54 10.89 4.43
N PRO A 107 -12.43 9.95 4.79
CA PRO A 107 -12.73 8.71 4.06
C PRO A 107 -13.37 9.03 2.70
N MET A 108 -13.14 8.15 1.73
CA MET A 108 -13.83 8.19 0.44
C MET A 108 -15.21 7.52 0.57
N ASP A 109 -16.12 7.87 -0.33
CA ASP A 109 -17.37 7.13 -0.47
C ASP A 109 -17.09 5.72 -1.02
N THR A 110 -17.97 4.76 -0.72
CA THR A 110 -17.72 3.36 -1.05
C THR A 110 -17.61 3.10 -2.54
N MET A 111 -18.31 3.88 -3.38
CA MET A 111 -18.23 3.70 -4.83
C MET A 111 -16.85 4.12 -5.36
N THR A 112 -16.33 5.26 -4.89
CA THR A 112 -14.96 5.70 -5.18
C THR A 112 -13.94 4.69 -4.66
N VAL A 113 -14.13 4.16 -3.44
CA VAL A 113 -13.26 3.11 -2.88
C VAL A 113 -13.25 1.88 -3.78
N ALA A 114 -14.43 1.36 -4.17
CA ALA A 114 -14.52 0.16 -4.99
C ALA A 114 -13.81 0.34 -6.35
N LYS A 115 -13.94 1.51 -6.98
CA LYS A 115 -13.27 1.83 -8.25
C LYS A 115 -11.75 1.86 -8.09
N VAL A 116 -11.23 2.68 -7.17
CA VAL A 116 -9.78 2.83 -6.96
C VAL A 116 -9.17 1.52 -6.48
N PHE A 117 -9.82 0.85 -5.53
CA PHE A 117 -9.33 -0.40 -4.97
C PHE A 117 -9.31 -1.53 -6.00
N ARG A 118 -10.30 -1.61 -6.91
CA ARG A 118 -10.27 -2.52 -8.06
C ARG A 118 -9.03 -2.30 -8.92
N GLN A 119 -8.69 -1.05 -9.23
CA GLN A 119 -7.52 -0.74 -10.05
C GLN A 119 -6.21 -1.20 -9.39
N VAL A 120 -6.07 -0.95 -8.08
CA VAL A 120 -4.92 -1.41 -7.30
C VAL A 120 -4.88 -2.94 -7.22
N VAL A 121 -6.00 -3.61 -6.95
CA VAL A 121 -6.08 -5.08 -6.93
C VAL A 121 -5.65 -5.70 -8.27
N ASN A 122 -6.09 -5.12 -9.40
CA ASN A 122 -5.65 -5.58 -10.72
C ASN A 122 -4.14 -5.43 -10.91
N ALA A 123 -3.56 -4.29 -10.47
CA ALA A 123 -2.11 -4.09 -10.52
C ALA A 123 -1.34 -5.12 -9.69
N VAL A 124 -1.79 -5.39 -8.45
CA VAL A 124 -1.15 -6.36 -7.55
C VAL A 124 -1.28 -7.78 -8.09
N HIS A 125 -2.46 -8.14 -8.62
CA HIS A 125 -2.65 -9.43 -9.28
C HIS A 125 -1.71 -9.61 -10.48
N PHE A 126 -1.52 -8.56 -11.28
CA PHE A 126 -0.61 -8.60 -12.43
C PHE A 126 0.86 -8.78 -12.01
N ILE A 127 1.34 -8.10 -10.96
CA ILE A 127 2.73 -8.32 -10.52
C ILE A 127 2.92 -9.74 -9.95
N HIS A 128 1.93 -10.27 -9.22
CA HIS A 128 1.95 -11.65 -8.71
C HIS A 128 1.99 -12.66 -9.86
N SER A 129 1.22 -12.43 -10.92
CA SER A 129 1.24 -13.31 -12.12
C SER A 129 2.54 -13.21 -12.93
N ARG A 130 3.36 -12.18 -12.70
CA ARG A 130 4.73 -12.06 -13.23
C ARG A 130 5.79 -12.64 -12.29
N GLY A 131 5.40 -13.26 -11.19
CA GLY A 131 6.31 -13.93 -10.26
C GLY A 131 6.93 -13.00 -9.21
N TYR A 132 6.36 -11.80 -9.00
CA TYR A 132 6.88 -10.81 -8.07
C TYR A 132 5.87 -10.41 -7.01
N VAL A 133 6.35 -10.01 -5.83
CA VAL A 133 5.56 -9.50 -4.70
C VAL A 133 6.10 -8.12 -4.32
N HIS A 134 5.21 -7.17 -4.05
CA HIS A 134 5.59 -5.77 -3.85
C HIS A 134 6.15 -5.47 -2.45
N ARG A 135 5.52 -6.00 -1.39
CA ARG A 135 5.87 -5.83 0.04
C ARG A 135 5.84 -4.39 0.59
N ASP A 136 5.39 -3.41 -0.17
CA ASP A 136 5.16 -2.02 0.31
C ASP A 136 3.90 -1.41 -0.32
N ILE A 137 2.84 -2.20 -0.45
CA ILE A 137 1.54 -1.69 -0.89
C ILE A 137 1.03 -0.68 0.15
N SER A 138 0.86 0.56 -0.29
CA SER A 138 0.43 1.67 0.56
C SER A 138 -0.22 2.77 -0.28
N LEU A 139 -0.91 3.71 0.36
CA LEU A 139 -1.54 4.85 -0.35
C LEU A 139 -0.49 5.80 -0.95
N GLU A 140 0.70 5.85 -0.38
CA GLU A 140 1.85 6.62 -0.83
C GLU A 140 2.42 6.05 -2.14
N ASN A 141 2.38 4.72 -2.30
CA ASN A 141 2.88 4.02 -3.48
C ASN A 141 1.81 3.79 -4.56
N VAL A 142 0.70 4.54 -4.48
CA VAL A 142 -0.34 4.58 -5.53
C VAL A 142 -0.50 6.03 -5.96
N LEU A 143 -0.17 6.33 -7.22
CA LEU A 143 -0.36 7.65 -7.80
C LEU A 143 -1.61 7.70 -8.68
N LEU A 144 -2.13 8.90 -8.92
CA LEU A 144 -3.25 9.15 -9.81
C LEU A 144 -2.77 9.81 -11.10
N ASP A 145 -3.16 9.26 -12.25
CA ASP A 145 -2.91 9.91 -13.55
C ASP A 145 -3.80 11.16 -13.74
N ALA A 146 -3.67 11.83 -14.88
CA ALA A 146 -4.45 13.03 -15.19
C ALA A 146 -5.97 12.79 -15.27
N ASN A 147 -6.41 11.53 -15.43
CA ASN A 147 -7.81 11.12 -15.47
C ASN A 147 -8.29 10.58 -14.11
N GLY A 148 -7.43 10.55 -13.10
CA GLY A 148 -7.73 10.01 -11.78
C GLY A 148 -7.66 8.48 -11.70
N HIS A 149 -7.04 7.79 -12.65
CA HIS A 149 -6.79 6.35 -12.54
C HIS A 149 -5.58 6.07 -11.65
N ALA A 150 -5.74 5.08 -10.77
CA ALA A 150 -4.69 4.61 -9.88
C ALA A 150 -3.60 3.85 -10.65
N LYS A 151 -2.35 4.15 -10.30
CA LYS A 151 -1.13 3.52 -10.81
C LYS A 151 -0.22 3.15 -9.63
N LEU A 152 -0.01 1.85 -9.43
CA LEU A 152 0.93 1.31 -8.45
C LEU A 152 2.37 1.61 -8.89
N CYS A 153 3.21 2.05 -7.98
CA CYS A 153 4.61 2.39 -8.24
C CYS A 153 5.53 1.94 -7.09
N ASP A 154 6.83 2.13 -7.30
CA ASP A 154 7.91 1.87 -6.34
C ASP A 154 8.11 0.39 -5.96
N PHE A 155 8.94 -0.28 -6.75
CA PHE A 155 9.25 -1.71 -6.55
C PHE A 155 10.57 -1.91 -5.80
N GLY A 156 11.07 -0.90 -5.07
CA GLY A 156 12.34 -0.99 -4.33
C GLY A 156 12.39 -2.15 -3.34
N LEU A 157 11.26 -2.50 -2.73
CA LEU A 157 11.14 -3.61 -1.76
C LEU A 157 10.61 -4.90 -2.39
N ALA A 158 10.45 -4.98 -3.72
CA ALA A 158 9.90 -6.16 -4.36
C ALA A 158 10.81 -7.39 -4.21
N THR A 159 10.24 -8.57 -4.38
CA THR A 159 10.96 -9.85 -4.33
C THR A 159 10.25 -10.91 -5.18
N THR A 160 10.85 -12.07 -5.37
CA THR A 160 10.24 -13.20 -6.08
C THR A 160 9.15 -13.84 -5.22
N ILE A 161 8.09 -14.32 -5.87
CA ILE A 161 6.89 -14.84 -5.19
C ILE A 161 7.12 -16.19 -4.47
N ASP A 162 8.04 -16.99 -5.01
CA ASP A 162 8.28 -18.37 -4.55
C ASP A 162 9.32 -18.47 -3.44
N GLU A 163 10.04 -17.38 -3.13
CA GLU A 163 11.09 -17.38 -2.13
C GLU A 163 10.58 -16.92 -0.77
N ARG A 164 10.86 -17.72 0.27
CA ARG A 164 10.59 -17.32 1.65
C ARG A 164 11.45 -16.12 2.02
N SER A 165 10.86 -15.14 2.67
CA SER A 165 11.58 -13.96 3.18
C SER A 165 11.64 -13.96 4.69
N THR A 166 12.75 -13.46 5.24
CA THR A 166 12.93 -13.15 6.67
C THR A 166 12.95 -11.64 6.92
N HIS A 167 12.87 -10.82 5.87
CA HIS A 167 13.01 -9.38 5.97
C HIS A 167 11.70 -8.74 6.43
N ILE A 168 11.78 -7.88 7.45
CA ILE A 168 10.66 -7.07 7.93
C ILE A 168 10.73 -5.71 7.24
N VAL A 169 9.97 -5.54 6.17
CA VAL A 169 10.02 -4.37 5.29
C VAL A 169 8.64 -3.75 5.07
N GLY A 170 8.63 -2.52 4.59
CA GLY A 170 7.41 -1.76 4.32
C GLY A 170 6.93 -0.92 5.50
N LYS A 171 5.83 -0.20 5.29
CA LYS A 171 5.30 0.78 6.26
C LYS A 171 4.56 0.09 7.42
N ALA A 172 4.85 0.53 8.65
CA ALA A 172 4.56 -0.22 9.89
C ALA A 172 3.13 -0.76 10.08
N PHE A 173 2.12 0.04 9.73
CA PHE A 173 0.72 -0.37 9.91
C PHE A 173 0.16 -1.18 8.73
N TYR A 174 0.86 -1.24 7.58
CA TYR A 174 0.52 -2.11 6.45
C TYR A 174 1.19 -3.48 6.54
N MET A 175 2.23 -3.64 7.38
CA MET A 175 2.94 -4.91 7.52
C MET A 175 2.04 -6.01 8.10
N ALA A 176 2.15 -7.21 7.54
CA ALA A 176 1.41 -8.40 7.95
C ALA A 176 2.00 -9.03 9.22
N PRO A 177 1.19 -9.71 10.05
CA PRO A 177 1.64 -10.25 11.33
C PRO A 177 2.73 -11.31 11.22
N GLU A 178 2.67 -12.14 10.18
CA GLU A 178 3.66 -13.20 9.93
C GLU A 178 5.06 -12.65 9.63
N MET A 179 5.19 -11.38 9.22
CA MET A 179 6.48 -10.75 9.00
C MET A 179 7.28 -10.62 10.31
N TYR A 180 6.61 -10.57 11.46
CA TYR A 180 7.27 -10.49 12.77
C TYR A 180 7.67 -11.86 13.34
N LEU A 181 7.42 -12.96 12.62
CA LEU A 181 7.79 -14.31 13.04
C LEU A 181 9.24 -14.63 12.69
N ARG A 182 9.91 -15.42 13.54
CA ARG A 182 11.36 -15.69 13.41
C ARG A 182 11.73 -16.66 12.28
N HIS A 183 10.79 -17.45 11.75
CA HIS A 183 11.07 -18.50 10.76
C HIS A 183 10.82 -18.07 9.29
N GLY A 184 10.65 -16.77 9.05
CA GLY A 184 10.28 -16.21 7.75
C GLY A 184 8.85 -16.51 7.31
N TYR A 185 8.45 -15.95 6.17
CA TYR A 185 7.09 -15.98 5.64
C TYR A 185 7.08 -16.14 4.11
N MET A 186 5.94 -16.56 3.55
CA MET A 186 5.70 -16.49 2.11
C MET A 186 5.30 -15.05 1.75
N PRO A 187 5.91 -14.39 0.75
CA PRO A 187 5.65 -12.98 0.48
C PRO A 187 4.23 -12.68 -0.04
N ALA A 188 3.65 -13.50 -0.93
CA ALA A 188 2.37 -13.17 -1.58
C ALA A 188 1.22 -12.82 -0.61
N PRO A 189 0.99 -13.58 0.49
CA PRO A 189 -0.04 -13.23 1.48
C PRO A 189 0.14 -11.86 2.14
N VAL A 190 1.36 -11.31 2.22
CA VAL A 190 1.59 -10.02 2.89
C VAL A 190 1.04 -8.84 2.08
N ASP A 191 1.04 -8.95 0.76
CA ASP A 191 0.43 -7.95 -0.13
C ASP A 191 -1.10 -7.94 0.02
N VAL A 192 -1.73 -9.11 0.21
CA VAL A 192 -3.18 -9.20 0.46
C VAL A 192 -3.57 -8.55 1.80
N TRP A 193 -2.75 -8.74 2.84
CA TRP A 193 -2.95 -8.04 4.11
C TRP A 193 -2.85 -6.52 3.94
N ALA A 194 -1.82 -6.04 3.24
CA ALA A 194 -1.61 -4.62 2.99
C ALA A 194 -2.78 -4.01 2.18
N LEU A 195 -3.34 -4.73 1.21
CA LEU A 195 -4.58 -4.36 0.51
C LEU A 195 -5.77 -4.24 1.48
N GLY A 196 -5.92 -5.16 2.44
CA GLY A 196 -6.91 -5.08 3.52
C GLY A 196 -6.78 -3.80 4.34
N ILE A 197 -5.57 -3.46 4.76
CA ILE A 197 -5.30 -2.22 5.51
C ILE A 197 -5.60 -0.98 4.66
N MET A 198 -5.15 -0.97 3.39
CA MET A 198 -5.43 0.11 2.45
C MET A 198 -6.93 0.35 2.28
N MET A 199 -7.70 -0.70 2.01
CA MET A 199 -9.16 -0.60 1.85
C MET A 199 -9.84 -0.04 3.11
N LEU A 200 -9.40 -0.49 4.29
CA LEU A 200 -9.92 0.01 5.56
C LEU A 200 -9.61 1.50 5.74
N ILE A 201 -8.39 1.93 5.42
CA ILE A 201 -8.01 3.35 5.46
C ILE A 201 -8.85 4.17 4.48
N LEU A 202 -9.05 3.70 3.25
CA LEU A 202 -9.89 4.41 2.27
C LEU A 202 -11.32 4.58 2.77
N LEU A 203 -11.89 3.56 3.41
CA LEU A 203 -13.27 3.57 3.92
C LEU A 203 -13.45 4.39 5.21
N THR A 204 -12.45 4.42 6.08
CA THR A 204 -12.58 4.98 7.44
C THR A 204 -11.70 6.20 7.71
N GLY A 205 -10.70 6.42 6.87
CA GLY A 205 -9.64 7.42 7.02
C GLY A 205 -8.58 7.05 8.04
N ALA A 206 -8.55 5.80 8.54
CA ALA A 206 -7.75 5.41 9.70
C ALA A 206 -7.18 3.99 9.59
N PRO A 207 -5.89 3.74 9.91
CA PRO A 207 -5.40 2.39 10.12
C PRO A 207 -5.95 1.82 11.46
N PRO A 208 -6.16 0.50 11.56
CA PRO A 208 -6.72 -0.12 12.76
C PRO A 208 -5.76 -0.12 13.95
N PHE A 209 -4.47 -0.31 13.70
CA PHE A 209 -3.40 -0.41 14.70
C PHE A 209 -2.12 0.23 14.15
N ALA A 210 -1.11 0.41 15.00
CA ALA A 210 0.19 0.92 14.57
C ALA A 210 1.09 -0.20 14.02
N ARG A 211 0.99 -1.41 14.57
CA ARG A 211 1.74 -2.60 14.13
C ARG A 211 0.90 -3.86 14.30
N ALA A 212 1.04 -4.81 13.38
CA ALA A 212 0.36 -6.10 13.45
C ALA A 212 1.15 -7.13 14.29
N ASN A 213 1.46 -6.81 15.56
CA ASN A 213 2.14 -7.76 16.45
C ASN A 213 1.70 -7.59 17.90
N ASP A 214 2.14 -8.50 18.76
CA ASP A 214 1.67 -8.60 20.15
C ASP A 214 2.06 -7.39 21.03
N SER A 215 2.88 -6.44 20.54
CA SER A 215 3.14 -5.17 21.24
C SER A 215 2.02 -4.13 21.08
N ASP A 216 1.11 -4.32 20.12
CA ASP A 216 -0.01 -3.40 19.87
C ASP A 216 -1.31 -4.00 20.43
N THR A 217 -1.90 -3.33 21.42
CA THR A 217 -3.12 -3.80 22.09
C THR A 217 -4.34 -3.84 21.18
N VAL A 218 -4.41 -2.96 20.16
CA VAL A 218 -5.52 -2.96 19.21
C VAL A 218 -5.37 -4.13 18.24
N PHE A 219 -4.13 -4.46 17.85
CA PHE A 219 -3.88 -5.68 17.10
C PHE A 219 -4.23 -6.94 17.92
N LEU A 220 -3.88 -7.01 19.21
CA LEU A 220 -4.31 -8.13 20.06
C LEU A 220 -5.83 -8.28 20.09
N TYR A 221 -6.57 -7.17 20.13
CA TYR A 221 -8.02 -7.17 20.05
C TYR A 221 -8.53 -7.68 18.68
N VAL A 222 -7.90 -7.28 17.56
CA VAL A 222 -8.19 -7.82 16.21
C VAL A 222 -7.88 -9.31 16.14
N LYS A 223 -6.77 -9.76 16.72
CA LYS A 223 -6.35 -11.16 16.76
C LYS A 223 -7.37 -12.04 17.48
N GLN A 224 -8.02 -11.52 18.52
CA GLN A 224 -9.01 -12.25 19.31
C GLN A 224 -10.44 -12.15 18.75
N HIS A 225 -10.82 -11.01 18.16
CA HIS A 225 -12.22 -10.70 17.84
C HIS A 225 -12.47 -10.30 16.37
N GLY A 226 -11.45 -10.30 15.52
CA GLY A 226 -11.53 -9.90 14.12
C GLY A 226 -11.66 -8.39 13.92
N ILE A 227 -11.52 -7.94 12.66
CA ILE A 227 -11.51 -6.50 12.34
C ILE A 227 -12.88 -5.83 12.54
N THR A 228 -13.99 -6.57 12.37
CA THR A 228 -15.35 -6.10 12.60
C THR A 228 -15.56 -5.55 14.02
N SER A 229 -14.87 -6.14 15.00
CA SER A 229 -14.93 -5.71 16.39
C SER A 229 -14.36 -4.29 16.57
N VAL A 230 -13.31 -3.93 15.84
CA VAL A 230 -12.71 -2.58 15.81
C VAL A 230 -13.65 -1.59 15.14
N LEU A 231 -14.22 -1.94 13.99
CA LEU A 231 -15.18 -1.09 13.28
C LEU A 231 -16.43 -0.79 14.13
N ARG A 232 -16.87 -1.77 14.94
CA ARG A 232 -17.95 -1.59 15.93
C ARG A 232 -17.53 -0.65 17.05
N ALA A 233 -16.34 -0.85 17.65
CA ALA A 233 -15.81 0.00 18.70
C ALA A 233 -15.63 1.46 18.23
N TRP A 234 -15.27 1.66 16.96
CA TRP A 234 -15.18 2.98 16.34
C TRP A 234 -16.53 3.59 15.94
N LYS A 235 -17.63 2.84 16.09
CA LYS A 235 -18.98 3.24 15.67
C LYS A 235 -19.05 3.59 14.18
N VAL A 236 -18.29 2.91 13.35
CA VAL A 236 -18.31 3.09 11.87
C VAL A 236 -18.76 1.85 11.12
N LEU A 237 -19.02 0.73 11.80
CA LEU A 237 -19.48 -0.52 11.15
C LEU A 237 -20.70 -0.31 10.24
N HIS A 238 -21.69 0.48 10.69
CA HIS A 238 -22.89 0.81 9.93
C HIS A 238 -22.63 1.60 8.63
N LEU A 239 -21.42 2.11 8.45
CA LEU A 239 -20.99 2.86 7.28
C LEU A 239 -20.29 1.97 6.23
N ILE A 240 -20.03 0.70 6.56
CA ILE A 240 -19.32 -0.25 5.70
C ILE A 240 -20.35 -1.22 5.11
N PRO A 241 -20.55 -1.24 3.77
CA PRO A 241 -21.45 -2.20 3.16
C PRO A 241 -21.01 -3.65 3.38
N LEU A 242 -21.97 -4.57 3.47
CA LEU A 242 -21.69 -5.99 3.75
C LEU A 242 -20.65 -6.62 2.80
N PRO A 243 -20.69 -6.40 1.47
CA PRO A 243 -19.65 -6.94 0.58
C PRO A 243 -18.25 -6.37 0.87
N ALA A 244 -18.17 -5.12 1.32
CA ALA A 244 -16.91 -4.50 1.69
C ALA A 244 -16.36 -5.08 3.00
N LEU A 245 -17.24 -5.33 3.97
CA LEU A 245 -16.89 -5.94 5.25
C LEU A 245 -16.40 -7.38 5.08
N ASP A 246 -17.12 -8.18 4.29
CA ASP A 246 -16.76 -9.57 3.98
C ASP A 246 -15.37 -9.66 3.33
N LEU A 247 -15.07 -8.77 2.38
CA LEU A 247 -13.74 -8.71 1.77
C LEU A 247 -12.66 -8.31 2.79
N LEU A 248 -12.93 -7.32 3.64
CA LEU A 248 -11.99 -6.88 4.69
C LEU A 248 -11.66 -8.02 5.66
N GLU A 249 -12.66 -8.79 6.10
CA GLU A 249 -12.45 -9.92 7.02
C GLU A 249 -11.59 -11.01 6.38
N LYS A 250 -11.82 -11.32 5.09
CA LYS A 250 -11.05 -12.30 4.33
C LYS A 250 -9.59 -11.87 4.10
N MET A 251 -9.34 -10.60 3.79
CA MET A 251 -7.98 -10.07 3.60
C MET A 251 -7.21 -9.88 4.92
N LEU A 252 -7.92 -9.58 6.01
CA LEU A 252 -7.32 -9.32 7.33
C LEU A 252 -7.40 -10.53 8.28
N ALA A 253 -7.48 -11.74 7.73
CA ALA A 253 -7.26 -12.95 8.51
C ALA A 253 -5.81 -12.99 9.03
N VAL A 254 -5.65 -13.11 10.35
CA VAL A 254 -4.33 -13.10 11.01
C VAL A 254 -3.50 -14.30 10.60
N ASP A 255 -4.13 -15.47 10.51
CA ASP A 255 -3.49 -16.68 9.98
C ASP A 255 -3.38 -16.57 8.45
N PRO A 256 -2.16 -16.49 7.88
CA PRO A 256 -1.98 -16.37 6.43
C PRO A 256 -2.54 -17.56 5.66
N ALA A 257 -2.67 -18.75 6.27
CA ALA A 257 -3.28 -19.92 5.62
C ALA A 257 -4.80 -19.81 5.48
N LYS A 258 -5.45 -18.96 6.29
CA LYS A 258 -6.90 -18.67 6.22
C LYS A 258 -7.20 -17.37 5.47
N ARG A 259 -6.17 -16.61 5.13
CA ARG A 259 -6.29 -15.35 4.42
C ARG A 259 -6.66 -15.62 2.97
N ALA A 260 -7.54 -14.80 2.42
CA ALA A 260 -7.88 -14.86 1.00
C ALA A 260 -6.61 -14.80 0.14
N THR A 261 -6.61 -15.58 -0.94
CA THR A 261 -5.59 -15.48 -1.98
C THR A 261 -5.85 -14.26 -2.84
N MET A 262 -4.85 -13.84 -3.63
CA MET A 262 -5.05 -12.76 -4.60
C MET A 262 -6.15 -13.11 -5.63
N HIS A 263 -6.30 -14.39 -5.97
CA HIS A 263 -7.38 -14.88 -6.83
C HIS A 263 -8.76 -14.66 -6.19
N ASP A 264 -8.92 -15.00 -4.91
CA ASP A 264 -10.18 -14.82 -4.18
C ASP A 264 -10.57 -13.34 -4.09
N VAL A 265 -9.59 -12.46 -3.83
CA VAL A 265 -9.80 -11.01 -3.77
C VAL A 265 -10.26 -10.47 -5.11
N MET A 266 -9.60 -10.85 -6.21
CA MET A 266 -9.95 -10.36 -7.55
C MET A 266 -11.37 -10.75 -7.97
N HIS A 267 -11.85 -11.93 -7.59
CA HIS A 267 -13.19 -12.40 -7.96
C HIS A 267 -14.27 -12.02 -6.93
N HIS A 268 -13.92 -11.21 -5.93
CA HIS A 268 -14.83 -10.85 -4.86
C HIS A 268 -15.99 -9.96 -5.34
N PRO A 269 -17.25 -10.20 -4.88
CA PRO A 269 -18.42 -9.39 -5.29
C PRO A 269 -18.27 -7.89 -5.09
N PHE A 270 -17.50 -7.44 -4.09
CA PHE A 270 -17.24 -6.02 -3.83
C PHE A 270 -16.54 -5.31 -5.00
N LEU A 271 -15.75 -6.04 -5.81
CA LEU A 271 -14.99 -5.46 -6.92
C LEU A 271 -15.74 -5.50 -8.26
N ARG A 272 -16.90 -6.15 -8.35
CA ARG A 272 -17.63 -6.26 -9.62
C ARG A 272 -18.10 -4.87 -10.10
N GLU A 273 -18.04 -4.65 -11.41
CA GLU A 273 -18.34 -3.33 -12.00
C GLU A 273 -19.82 -2.96 -11.94
N ASP A 274 -20.70 -3.95 -11.88
CA ASP A 274 -22.16 -3.85 -11.78
C ASP A 274 -22.66 -3.67 -10.34
N LEU A 275 -21.76 -3.52 -9.36
CA LEU A 275 -22.16 -3.39 -7.97
C LEU A 275 -22.84 -2.04 -7.70
N HIS A 276 -24.17 -2.06 -7.57
CA HIS A 276 -24.97 -0.89 -7.18
C HIS A 276 -24.89 -0.63 -5.67
N LEU A 277 -23.86 0.09 -5.22
CA LEU A 277 -23.77 0.54 -3.83
C LEU A 277 -24.54 1.85 -3.61
N VAL A 278 -25.45 1.87 -2.63
CA VAL A 278 -26.12 3.09 -2.19
C VAL A 278 -25.12 3.96 -1.41
N SER A 279 -24.89 5.18 -1.88
CA SER A 279 -23.98 6.14 -1.23
C SER A 279 -24.60 6.69 0.06
N LEU A 280 -23.96 6.43 1.20
CA LEU A 280 -24.34 7.02 2.49
C LEU A 280 -23.72 8.43 2.62
N ARG A 281 -24.54 9.48 2.47
CA ARG A 281 -24.13 10.88 2.68
C ARG A 281 -23.87 11.16 4.17
N GLY A 282 -22.92 12.06 4.47
CA GLY A 282 -22.79 12.68 5.82
C GLY A 282 -21.47 12.52 6.58
N ARG A 283 -20.36 12.08 5.95
CA ARG A 283 -19.07 11.93 6.66
C ARG A 283 -18.27 13.24 6.71
N LYS A 284 -17.71 13.57 7.89
CA LYS A 284 -16.70 14.64 8.03
C LYS A 284 -15.42 14.23 7.30
N ARG A 285 -15.09 14.94 6.24
CA ARG A 285 -13.91 14.75 5.39
C ARG A 285 -12.65 15.37 6.04
N MET A 286 -11.50 14.72 5.98
CA MET A 286 -10.24 15.23 6.50
C MET A 286 -9.05 14.70 5.69
N ILE A 287 -8.03 15.55 5.49
CA ILE A 287 -6.76 15.15 4.86
C ILE A 287 -5.99 14.21 5.79
N VAL A 288 -5.47 13.09 5.26
CA VAL A 288 -4.82 12.00 6.00
C VAL A 288 -3.68 12.47 6.91
N ARG A 289 -2.82 13.38 6.39
CA ARG A 289 -1.67 13.94 7.15
C ARG A 289 -2.08 14.76 8.37
N LYS A 290 -3.17 15.53 8.28
CA LYS A 290 -3.74 16.26 9.44
C LYS A 290 -4.33 15.30 10.48
N TRP A 291 -4.67 14.09 10.07
CA TRP A 291 -5.27 13.07 10.93
C TRP A 291 -4.25 12.11 11.57
N LEU A 292 -3.11 11.77 10.95
CA LEU A 292 -2.04 11.00 11.62
C LEU A 292 -1.55 11.69 12.92
N ALA A 293 -1.51 13.02 12.95
CA ALA A 293 -1.25 13.81 14.16
C ALA A 293 -2.38 13.72 15.21
N LYS A 294 -3.61 13.40 14.79
CA LYS A 294 -4.78 13.15 15.64
C LYS A 294 -4.91 11.68 16.06
N MET A 295 -4.34 10.74 15.29
CA MET A 295 -4.30 9.30 15.57
C MET A 295 -3.56 9.01 16.88
N ARG A 296 -2.47 9.73 17.18
CA ARG A 296 -1.82 9.68 18.52
C ARG A 296 -2.77 10.02 19.67
N ARG A 297 -3.80 10.84 19.44
CA ARG A 297 -4.80 11.23 20.45
C ARG A 297 -5.98 10.25 20.52
N ARG A 298 -6.41 9.68 19.38
CA ARG A 298 -7.49 8.68 19.33
C ARG A 298 -7.05 7.29 19.78
N LEU A 299 -5.82 6.86 19.44
CA LEU A 299 -5.23 5.63 19.97
C LEU A 299 -5.08 5.73 21.49
N HIS A 300 -4.62 6.88 22.01
CA HIS A 300 -4.62 7.16 23.46
C HIS A 300 -6.03 7.15 24.07
N HIS A 301 -7.05 7.68 23.40
CA HIS A 301 -8.43 7.63 23.88
C HIS A 301 -8.98 6.19 23.89
N MET A 302 -8.67 5.37 22.89
CA MET A 302 -9.08 3.97 22.81
C MET A 302 -8.41 3.14 23.92
N LEU A 303 -7.10 3.35 24.13
CA LEU A 303 -6.31 2.75 25.20
C LEU A 303 -6.79 3.14 26.61
N ARG A 304 -7.20 4.40 26.82
CA ARG A 304 -7.64 4.90 28.14
C ARG A 304 -9.12 4.67 28.46
N ASN A 305 -10.00 4.68 27.47
CA ASN A 305 -11.45 4.75 27.72
C ASN A 305 -12.25 3.59 27.13
N VAL A 306 -11.77 2.96 26.05
CA VAL A 306 -12.50 1.89 25.36
C VAL A 306 -12.00 0.52 25.82
N LEU A 307 -10.69 0.27 25.82
CA LEU A 307 -10.14 -1.03 26.25
C LEU A 307 -10.38 -1.37 27.74
N PRO A 308 -10.32 -0.42 28.70
CA PRO A 308 -10.66 -0.70 30.10
C PRO A 308 -12.16 -0.95 30.35
N SER A 309 -13.06 -0.30 29.61
CA SER A 309 -14.50 -0.54 29.72
C SER A 309 -14.92 -1.88 29.10
N MET A 310 -14.16 -2.38 28.12
CA MET A 310 -14.36 -3.71 27.54
C MET A 310 -13.86 -4.85 28.43
N LYS A 311 -12.86 -4.61 29.30
CA LYS A 311 -12.47 -5.55 30.36
C LYS A 311 -13.52 -5.66 31.48
N ASN A 312 -14.40 -4.67 31.61
CA ASN A 312 -15.43 -4.59 32.65
C ASN A 312 -16.86 -4.84 32.13
N ALA A 313 -17.02 -5.29 30.88
CA ALA A 313 -18.33 -5.68 30.37
C ALA A 313 -18.75 -7.02 31.01
N PRO A 314 -19.89 -7.08 31.74
CA PRO A 314 -20.36 -8.33 32.32
C PRO A 314 -20.87 -9.23 31.19
N GLY A 315 -20.13 -10.28 30.88
CA GLY A 315 -20.58 -11.26 29.89
C GLY A 315 -19.51 -12.15 29.26
N VAL A 316 -18.56 -12.69 30.04
CA VAL A 316 -17.96 -14.01 29.78
C VAL A 316 -17.53 -14.61 31.12
N VAL A 317 -18.48 -15.20 31.84
CA VAL A 317 -18.22 -16.23 32.85
C VAL A 317 -19.26 -17.32 32.61
N GLY A 318 -18.80 -18.50 32.20
CA GLY A 318 -19.59 -19.73 32.21
C GLY A 318 -19.70 -20.45 30.88
N LEU A 319 -18.86 -21.49 30.75
CA LEU A 319 -18.88 -22.63 29.80
C LEU A 319 -18.37 -22.39 28.38
#